data_AF-A0A7C3TU63-F1
#
_entry.id   AF-A0A7C3TU63-F1
#
_cell.length_a   1.000
_cell.length_b   1.000
_cell.length_c   1.000
_cell.angle_alpha   90.00
_cell.angle_beta   90.00
_cell.angle_gamma   90.00
#
_symmetry.space_group_name_H-M   'P 1'
#
loop_
_entity.id
_entity.type
_entity.pdbx_description
1 polymer ?
#
loop_
_entity_poly.entity_id
_entity_poly.type
_entity_poly.pdbx_seq_one_letter_code
_entity_poly.pdbx_strand_id
1 'polypeptide(L)'
;MVAYKLNCGFVPVRKKGKLPYKTIDIEYELEYGKDVLEIHQDAINPQENVVIIDDVLATGGTAYAVAKLAEKCGGKVVGLGFVVELTYLNPKEKLKNYEVFSIVKY
;
A
#
# COMPACT_ATOMS: atom_id res chain seq x y z
N MET A 1 1.90 -16.01 -6.73
CA MET A 1 1.10 -14.83 -6.28
C MET A 1 1.38 -13.66 -7.21
N VAL A 2 0.57 -12.58 -7.19
CA VAL A 2 0.46 -11.53 -8.24
C VAL A 2 1.80 -11.12 -8.88
N ALA A 3 2.80 -10.74 -8.09
CA ALA A 3 4.11 -10.31 -8.61
C ALA A 3 4.80 -11.37 -9.49
N TYR A 4 4.74 -12.64 -9.09
CA TYR A 4 5.26 -13.76 -9.89
C TYR A 4 4.53 -13.91 -11.23
N LYS A 5 3.21 -13.71 -11.26
CA LYS A 5 2.42 -13.78 -12.50
C LYS A 5 2.68 -12.58 -13.42
N LEU A 6 3.02 -11.43 -12.85
CA LEU A 6 3.38 -10.22 -13.58
C LEU A 6 4.89 -10.17 -13.94
N ASN A 7 5.67 -11.17 -13.52
CA ASN A 7 7.12 -11.19 -13.67
C ASN A 7 7.79 -9.89 -13.17
N CYS A 8 7.40 -9.41 -11.99
CA CYS A 8 7.93 -8.20 -11.37
C CYS A 8 8.48 -8.46 -9.96
N GLY A 9 9.19 -7.45 -9.43
CA GLY A 9 9.69 -7.47 -8.06
C GLY A 9 8.58 -7.51 -7.02
N PHE A 10 8.90 -8.05 -5.85
CA PHE A 10 8.02 -8.01 -4.69
C PHE A 10 8.70 -7.23 -3.56
N VAL A 11 8.03 -6.19 -3.07
CA VAL A 11 8.53 -5.32 -2.01
C VAL A 11 7.61 -5.43 -0.81
N PRO A 12 8.09 -5.92 0.35
CA PRO A 12 7.29 -5.97 1.55
C PRO A 12 7.23 -4.59 2.24
N VAL A 13 6.02 -4.19 2.63
CA VAL A 13 5.81 -3.12 3.63
C VAL A 13 5.45 -3.78 4.95
N ARG A 14 6.08 -3.34 6.05
CA ARG A 14 5.97 -4.00 7.35
C ARG A 14 5.78 -2.98 8.47
N LYS A 15 5.31 -3.45 9.62
CA LYS A 15 5.31 -2.65 10.85
C LYS A 15 6.73 -2.29 11.28
N LYS A 16 6.84 -1.19 12.02
CA LYS A 16 8.10 -0.67 12.56
C LYS A 16 9.01 -1.74 13.17
N GLY A 17 10.29 -1.70 12.79
CA GLY A 17 11.35 -2.55 13.33
C GLY A 17 11.36 -3.99 12.82
N LYS A 18 10.57 -4.31 11.78
CA LYS A 18 10.55 -5.65 11.18
C LYS A 18 11.45 -5.80 9.97
N LEU A 19 11.83 -4.69 9.34
CA LEU A 19 12.70 -4.68 8.17
C LEU A 19 14.17 -4.55 8.62
N PRO A 20 15.09 -5.39 8.11
CA PRO A 20 16.48 -5.44 8.58
C PRO A 20 17.38 -4.34 8.00
N TYR A 21 16.98 -3.68 6.92
CA TYR A 21 17.76 -2.63 6.27
C TYR A 21 17.22 -1.23 6.59
N LYS A 22 17.86 -0.18 6.06
CA LYS A 22 17.42 1.21 6.23
C LYS A 22 16.02 1.41 5.65
N THR A 23 15.14 2.01 6.45
CA THR A 23 13.74 2.19 6.11
C THR A 23 13.36 3.66 5.93
N ILE A 24 12.32 3.87 5.13
CA ILE A 24 11.48 5.08 5.19
C ILE A 24 10.19 4.67 5.88
N ASP A 25 9.63 5.55 6.70
CA ASP A 25 8.43 5.30 7.46
C ASP A 25 7.29 6.27 7.16
N ILE A 26 6.08 5.82 7.49
CA ILE A 26 4.89 6.64 7.51
C ILE A 26 4.02 6.27 8.70
N GLU A 27 3.67 7.29 9.48
CA GLU A 27 2.70 7.19 10.56
C GLU A 27 1.28 7.33 10.00
N TYR A 28 0.36 6.51 10.49
CA TYR A 28 -1.06 6.60 10.14
C TYR A 28 -1.94 6.39 11.36
N GLU A 29 -3.10 7.01 11.33
CA GLU A 29 -4.06 7.00 12.44
C GLU A 29 -4.90 5.71 12.43
N LEU A 30 -5.11 5.17 13.62
CA LEU A 30 -6.07 4.12 13.93
C LEU A 30 -7.22 4.71 14.74
N GLU A 31 -8.28 3.93 14.97
CA GLU A 31 -9.39 4.34 15.86
C GLU A 31 -8.90 4.67 17.28
N TYR A 32 -7.87 3.94 17.75
CA TYR A 32 -7.20 4.19 19.01
C TYR A 32 -5.69 4.22 18.80
N GLY A 33 -5.15 5.42 18.61
CA GLY A 33 -3.71 5.66 18.51
C GLY A 33 -3.20 5.72 17.08
N LYS A 34 -1.90 5.42 16.92
CA LYS A 34 -1.19 5.49 15.65
C LYS A 34 -0.32 4.26 15.49
N ASP A 35 -0.10 3.85 14.25
CA ASP A 35 0.84 2.79 13.90
C ASP A 35 1.76 3.30 12.78
N VAL A 36 2.86 2.58 12.56
CA VAL A 36 3.92 2.98 11.63
C VAL A 36 4.22 1.85 10.67
N LEU A 37 4.17 2.17 9.38
CA LEU A 37 4.60 1.28 8.30
C LEU A 37 5.96 1.70 7.76
N GLU A 38 6.76 0.71 7.39
CA GLU A 38 8.11 0.85 6.88
C GLU A 38 8.30 0.09 5.56
N ILE A 39 9.11 0.67 4.68
CA ILE A 39 9.63 0.08 3.44
C ILE A 39 11.15 0.27 3.42
N HIS A 40 11.92 -0.63 2.81
CA HIS A 40 13.34 -0.32 2.61
C HIS A 40 13.49 0.87 1.66
N GLN A 41 14.41 1.77 1.98
CA GLN A 41 14.65 3.00 1.22
C GLN A 41 15.12 2.74 -0.23
N ASP A 42 15.67 1.56 -0.50
CA ASP A 42 16.20 1.09 -1.77
C ASP A 42 15.26 0.11 -2.49
N ALA A 43 14.05 -0.10 -1.98
CA ALA A 43 13.16 -1.12 -2.51
C ALA A 43 12.49 -0.75 -3.84
N ILE A 44 12.41 0.55 -4.14
CA ILE A 44 11.75 1.08 -5.34
C ILE A 44 12.70 2.10 -5.97
N ASN A 45 12.97 1.96 -7.26
CA ASN A 45 13.73 2.93 -8.02
C ASN A 45 12.83 4.05 -8.55
N PRO A 46 13.36 5.27 -8.76
CA PRO A 46 12.61 6.35 -9.37
C PRO A 46 11.97 5.90 -10.69
N GLN A 47 10.71 6.30 -10.90
CA GLN A 47 9.91 6.04 -12.11
C GLN A 47 9.43 4.59 -12.30
N GLU A 48 9.72 3.67 -11.37
CA GLU A 48 9.11 2.34 -11.40
C GLU A 48 7.60 2.43 -11.18
N ASN A 49 6.85 1.65 -11.96
CA ASN A 49 5.41 1.50 -11.75
C ASN A 49 5.17 0.53 -10.60
N VAL A 50 4.37 0.95 -9.62
CA VAL A 50 4.07 0.18 -8.41
C VAL A 50 2.59 -0.13 -8.36
N VAL A 51 2.26 -1.40 -8.12
CA VAL A 51 0.91 -1.85 -7.76
C VAL A 51 0.93 -2.29 -6.31
N ILE A 52 -0.02 -1.80 -5.53
CA ILE A 52 -0.21 -2.17 -4.13
C ILE A 52 -1.24 -3.29 -4.08
N ILE A 53 -0.92 -4.39 -3.39
CA ILE A 53 -1.82 -5.54 -3.23
C ILE A 53 -2.03 -5.80 -1.74
N ASP A 54 -3.29 -5.93 -1.34
CA ASP A 54 -3.67 -6.35 0.02
C ASP A 54 -4.89 -7.28 -0.02
N ASP A 55 -5.20 -7.94 1.09
CA ASP A 55 -6.36 -8.83 1.17
C ASP A 55 -7.68 -8.07 1.27
N VAL A 56 -7.78 -7.11 2.18
CA VAL A 56 -9.03 -6.41 2.53
C VAL A 56 -8.86 -4.89 2.47
N LEU A 57 -9.69 -4.24 1.65
CA LEU A 57 -9.89 -2.80 1.66
C LEU A 57 -11.03 -2.42 2.62
N ALA A 58 -10.66 -1.91 3.80
CA ALA A 58 -11.59 -1.37 4.80
C ALA A 58 -11.80 0.15 4.63
N THR A 59 -11.19 0.98 5.48
CA THR A 59 -11.29 2.45 5.43
C THR A 59 -10.33 3.09 4.41
N GLY A 60 -9.43 2.32 3.82
CA GLY A 60 -8.39 2.80 2.90
C GLY A 60 -7.20 3.48 3.57
N GLY A 61 -7.15 3.56 4.92
CA GLY A 61 -6.06 4.19 5.66
C GLY A 61 -4.69 3.58 5.39
N THR A 62 -4.57 2.26 5.57
CA THR A 62 -3.33 1.50 5.32
C THR A 62 -2.90 1.63 3.85
N ALA A 63 -3.82 1.39 2.92
CA ALA A 63 -3.56 1.47 1.48
C ALA A 63 -3.05 2.83 1.04
N TYR A 64 -3.65 3.91 1.56
CA TYR A 64 -3.19 5.28 1.31
C TYR A 64 -1.79 5.53 1.87
N ALA A 65 -1.52 5.07 3.09
CA ALA A 65 -0.21 5.20 3.72
C ALA A 65 0.88 4.47 2.91
N VAL A 66 0.60 3.24 2.47
CA VAL A 66 1.50 2.45 1.62
C VAL A 66 1.74 3.16 0.28
N ALA A 67 0.71 3.74 -0.34
CA ALA A 67 0.85 4.48 -1.59
C ALA A 67 1.77 5.70 -1.44
N LYS A 68 1.59 6.48 -0.37
CA LYS A 68 2.46 7.61 -0.06
C LYS A 68 3.89 7.16 0.21
N LEU A 69 4.07 6.01 0.86
CA LEU A 69 5.39 5.45 1.14
C LEU A 69 6.11 5.05 -0.15
N ALA A 70 5.43 4.37 -1.07
CA ALA A 70 5.96 4.03 -2.39
C ALA A 70 6.30 5.28 -3.23
N GLU A 71 5.45 6.30 -3.20
CA GLU A 71 5.70 7.59 -3.86
C GLU A 71 6.90 8.32 -3.27
N LYS A 72 7.12 8.27 -1.95
CA LYS A 72 8.31 8.82 -1.29
C LYS A 72 9.61 8.15 -1.73
N CYS A 73 9.55 6.86 -2.09
CA CYS A 73 10.69 6.15 -2.71
C CYS A 73 10.90 6.52 -4.19
N GLY A 74 10.04 7.35 -4.78
CA GLY A 74 10.11 7.76 -6.19
C GLY A 74 9.32 6.87 -7.15
N GLY A 75 8.56 5.90 -6.62
CA GLY A 75 7.68 5.04 -7.41
C GLY A 75 6.42 5.77 -7.89
N LYS A 76 5.91 5.36 -9.05
CA LYS A 76 4.60 5.77 -9.57
C LYS A 76 3.57 4.71 -9.22
N VAL A 77 2.69 4.98 -8.26
CA VAL A 77 1.59 4.06 -7.93
C VAL A 77 0.56 4.07 -9.06
N VAL A 78 0.45 2.95 -9.78
CA VAL A 78 -0.45 2.81 -10.94
C VAL A 78 -1.79 2.15 -10.59
N GLY A 79 -1.91 1.57 -9.39
CA GLY A 79 -3.17 1.01 -8.90
C GLY A 79 -3.04 0.31 -7.56
N LEU A 80 -4.20 0.06 -6.95
CA LEU A 80 -4.35 -0.74 -5.74
C LEU A 80 -5.33 -1.89 -6.00
N GLY A 81 -4.90 -3.11 -5.70
CA GLY A 81 -5.65 -4.33 -5.90
C GLY A 81 -5.99 -5.02 -4.57
N PHE A 82 -7.25 -5.42 -4.41
CA PHE A 82 -7.76 -6.07 -3.21
C PHE A 82 -8.56 -7.34 -3.54
N VAL A 83 -8.56 -8.31 -2.63
CA VAL A 83 -9.46 -9.46 -2.75
C VAL A 83 -10.86 -9.06 -2.34
N VAL A 84 -11.01 -8.33 -1.24
CA VAL A 84 -12.30 -7.91 -0.67
C VAL A 84 -12.32 -6.40 -0.42
N GLU A 85 -13.41 -5.72 -0.78
CA GLU A 85 -13.68 -4.32 -0.43
C GLU A 85 -14.94 -4.21 0.43
N LEU A 86 -14.83 -3.53 1.58
CA LEU A 86 -15.93 -3.20 2.48
C LEU A 86 -16.49 -1.83 2.08
N THR A 87 -17.39 -1.82 1.10
CA THR A 87 -17.91 -0.61 0.45
C THR A 87 -18.65 0.32 1.42
N TYR A 88 -19.29 -0.23 2.45
CA TYR A 88 -20.00 0.53 3.48
C TYR A 88 -19.09 1.42 4.34
N LEU A 89 -17.76 1.23 4.28
CA LEU A 89 -16.76 2.09 4.94
C LEU A 89 -16.26 3.24 4.04
N ASN A 90 -16.79 3.38 2.81
CA ASN A 90 -16.46 4.43 1.84
C ASN A 90 -14.94 4.63 1.59
N PRO A 91 -14.12 3.56 1.39
CA PRO A 91 -12.66 3.68 1.22
C PRO A 91 -12.24 4.60 0.07
N LYS A 92 -13.08 4.69 -0.97
CA LYS A 92 -12.83 5.51 -2.16
C LYS A 92 -12.63 6.98 -1.84
N GLU A 93 -13.20 7.48 -0.74
CA GLU A 93 -13.02 8.88 -0.37
C GLU A 93 -11.55 9.22 -0.05
N LYS A 94 -10.82 8.28 0.53
CA LYS A 94 -9.40 8.44 0.86
C LYS A 94 -8.49 8.11 -0.33
N LEU A 95 -8.97 7.29 -1.26
CA LEU A 95 -8.20 6.79 -2.40
C LEU A 95 -8.57 7.45 -3.75
N LYS A 96 -9.22 8.63 -3.74
CA LYS A 96 -9.72 9.31 -4.97
C LYS A 96 -8.67 9.53 -6.06
N ASN A 97 -7.39 9.63 -5.69
CA ASN A 97 -6.28 9.87 -6.62
C ASN A 97 -5.70 8.58 -7.21
N TYR A 98 -6.27 7.42 -6.87
CA TYR A 98 -5.75 6.13 -7.28
C TYR A 98 -6.80 5.27 -7.97
N GLU A 99 -6.35 4.45 -8.91
CA GLU A 99 -7.17 3.39 -9.48
C GLU A 99 -7.28 2.23 -8.49
N VAL A 100 -8.51 1.89 -8.08
CA VAL A 100 -8.79 0.85 -7.09
C VAL A 100 -9.56 -0.28 -7.75
N PHE A 101 -9.03 -1.50 -7.65
CA PHE A 101 -9.64 -2.73 -8.12
C PHE A 101 -9.86 -3.71 -6.97
N SER A 102 -11.05 -4.30 -6.91
CA SER A 102 -11.43 -5.26 -5.88
C SER A 102 -12.18 -6.41 -6.54
N ILE A 103 -11.83 -7.66 -6.19
CA ILE A 103 -12.46 -8.86 -6.76
C ILE A 103 -13.89 -9.03 -6.22
N VAL A 104 -14.07 -8.89 -4.91
CA VAL A 104 -15.36 -9.01 -4.22
C VAL A 104 -15.67 -7.72 -3.47
N LYS A 105 -16.93 -7.26 -3.51
CA LYS A 105 -17.40 -6.02 -2.86
C LYS A 105 -18.58 -6.35 -1.95
N TYR A 106 -18.47 -5.96 -0.67
CA TYR A 106 -19.51 -6.12 0.37
C TYR A 106 -19.99 -4.77 0.89
#